data_AF-A0A953RAI7-F1
#
_entry.id   AF-A0A953RAI7-F1
#
_cell.length_a   1.000
_cell.length_b   1.000
_cell.length_c   1.000
_cell.angle_alpha   90.00
_cell.angle_beta   90.00
_cell.angle_gamma   90.00
#
_symmetry.space_group_name_H-M   'P 1'
#
loop_
_entity.id
_entity.type
_entity.pdbx_description
1 polymer ?
#
loop_
_entity_poly.entity_id
_entity_poly.type
_entity_poly.pdbx_seq_one_letter_code
_entity_poly.pdbx_strand_id
1 'polypeptide(L)'
;MATAVADSTETPLELAALLSIAVVACCIAGKVEVSLEPRYVEPVNLYTCAAMGPGNRKTAVYNHVVAPLLEFERDAIKQIEPERKRLQSERRTMEARYRGATKKNCVIRRS
;
A
#
# COMPACT_ATOMS: atom_id res chain seq x y z
N MET A 1 16.87 -11.65 6.34
CA MET A 1 15.93 -10.69 6.95
C MET A 1 15.41 -11.20 8.29
N ALA A 2 14.64 -12.29 8.32
CA ALA A 2 14.05 -12.81 9.57
C ALA A 2 15.07 -13.13 10.67
N THR A 3 16.17 -13.82 10.35
CA THR A 3 17.25 -14.13 11.30
C THR A 3 17.87 -12.87 11.89
N ALA A 4 18.30 -11.94 11.04
CA ALA A 4 18.90 -10.67 11.47
C ALA A 4 17.97 -9.84 12.38
N VAL A 5 16.66 -9.80 12.08
CA VAL A 5 15.68 -9.08 12.92
C VAL A 5 15.45 -9.80 14.25
N ALA A 6 15.38 -11.13 14.24
CA ALA A 6 15.24 -11.93 15.46
C ALA A 6 16.45 -11.71 16.40
N ASP A 7 17.66 -11.78 15.84
CA ASP A 7 18.91 -11.55 16.57
C ASP A 7 18.98 -10.13 17.14
N SER A 8 18.65 -9.11 16.34
CA SER A 8 18.72 -7.71 16.77
C SER A 8 17.68 -7.34 17.84
N THR A 9 16.54 -8.03 17.85
CA THR A 9 15.44 -7.75 18.79
C THR A 9 15.41 -8.69 19.98
N GLU A 10 16.30 -9.68 20.03
CA GLU A 10 16.30 -10.78 21.00
C GLU A 10 14.91 -11.43 21.09
N THR A 11 14.27 -11.68 19.94
CA THR A 11 12.94 -12.31 19.86
C THR A 11 13.01 -13.67 19.16
N PRO A 12 12.00 -14.55 19.35
CA PRO A 12 11.95 -15.83 18.65
C PRO A 12 11.91 -15.64 17.14
N LEU A 13 12.62 -16.51 16.41
CA LEU A 13 12.73 -16.47 14.94
C LEU A 13 11.36 -16.56 14.26
N GLU A 14 10.44 -17.30 14.86
CA GLU A 14 9.09 -17.55 14.36
C GLU A 14 8.30 -16.25 14.20
N LEU A 15 8.46 -15.30 15.12
CA LEU A 15 7.81 -14.00 15.06
C LEU A 15 8.29 -13.20 13.85
N ALA A 16 9.62 -13.12 13.67
CA ALA A 16 10.22 -12.40 12.56
C ALA A 16 9.91 -13.08 11.22
N ALA A 17 9.92 -14.41 11.16
CA ALA A 17 9.62 -15.18 9.96
C ALA A 17 8.16 -15.02 9.52
N LEU A 18 7.22 -15.15 10.45
CA LEU A 18 5.79 -15.01 10.20
C LEU A 18 5.44 -13.61 9.67
N LEU A 19 5.98 -12.56 10.28
CA LEU A 19 5.80 -11.19 9.79
C LEU A 19 6.48 -10.95 8.43
N SER A 20 7.65 -11.56 8.20
CA SER A 20 8.36 -11.44 6.91
C SER A 20 7.54 -12.01 5.76
N ILE A 21 6.92 -13.17 5.96
CA ILE A 21 6.06 -13.81 4.96
C ILE A 21 4.83 -12.95 4.68
N ALA A 22 4.23 -12.35 5.71
CA ALA A 22 3.11 -11.42 5.54
C ALA A 22 3.48 -10.21 4.67
N VAL A 23 4.67 -9.62 4.89
CA VAL A 23 5.16 -8.51 4.05
C VAL A 23 5.37 -8.95 2.61
N VAL A 24 5.96 -10.13 2.37
CA VAL A 24 6.14 -10.65 1.01
C VAL A 24 4.79 -10.89 0.32
N ALA A 25 3.83 -11.49 1.02
CA ALA A 25 2.47 -11.69 0.51
C ALA A 25 1.81 -10.36 0.13
N CYS A 26 1.99 -9.32 0.94
CA CYS A 26 1.50 -7.98 0.63
C CYS A 26 2.12 -7.39 -0.64
N CYS A 27 3.44 -7.55 -0.85
CA CYS A 27 4.13 -7.03 -2.03
C CYS A 27 3.65 -7.65 -3.36
N ILE A 28 3.24 -8.92 -3.33
CA ILE A 28 2.77 -9.69 -4.49
C ILE A 28 1.25 -9.75 -4.62
N ALA A 29 0.51 -9.25 -3.63
CA ALA A 29 -0.95 -9.21 -3.64
C ALA A 29 -1.47 -8.51 -4.90
N GLY A 30 -2.39 -9.17 -5.61
CA GLY A 30 -2.98 -8.67 -6.87
C GLY A 30 -2.05 -8.72 -8.09
N LYS A 31 -0.82 -9.25 -7.96
CA LYS A 31 0.13 -9.44 -9.07
C LYS A 31 0.37 -10.91 -9.40
N VAL A 32 0.15 -11.79 -8.43
CA VAL A 32 0.40 -13.23 -8.54
C VAL A 32 -0.83 -13.99 -8.06
N GLU A 33 -1.18 -15.02 -8.82
CA GLU A 33 -2.19 -16.01 -8.47
C GLU A 33 -1.57 -17.41 -8.64
N VAL A 34 -1.97 -18.36 -7.80
CA VAL A 34 -1.47 -19.73 -7.82
C VAL A 34 -2.56 -20.66 -8.34
N SER A 35 -2.19 -21.57 -9.24
CA SER A 35 -3.08 -22.59 -9.79
C SER A 35 -2.48 -23.97 -9.59
N LEU A 36 -3.16 -24.80 -8.79
CA LEU A 36 -2.79 -26.21 -8.57
C LEU A 36 -3.35 -27.11 -9.69
N GLU A 37 -4.49 -26.71 -10.26
CA GLU A 37 -5.20 -27.40 -11.33
C GLU A 37 -5.81 -26.38 -12.31
N PRO A 38 -6.02 -26.72 -13.61
CA PRO A 38 -6.44 -25.76 -14.64
C PRO A 38 -7.74 -24.98 -14.36
N ARG A 39 -8.57 -25.43 -13.40
CA ARG A 39 -9.85 -24.78 -13.04
C ARG A 39 -9.86 -24.20 -11.62
N TYR A 40 -8.70 -24.19 -10.95
CA TYR A 40 -8.55 -23.69 -9.60
C TYR A 40 -7.46 -22.64 -9.54
N VAL A 41 -7.82 -21.45 -9.06
CA VAL A 41 -6.92 -20.31 -8.91
C VAL A 41 -7.18 -19.66 -7.57
N GLU A 42 -6.10 -19.39 -6.82
CA GLU A 42 -6.16 -18.72 -5.53
C GLU A 42 -5.22 -17.52 -5.46
N PRO A 43 -5.62 -16.45 -4.75
CA PRO A 43 -4.74 -15.33 -4.45
C PRO A 43 -3.70 -15.72 -3.38
N VAL A 44 -2.50 -15.14 -3.46
CA VAL A 44 -1.38 -15.42 -2.52
C VAL A 44 -1.44 -14.55 -1.25
N ASN A 45 -2.64 -14.10 -0.87
CA ASN A 45 -2.81 -13.21 0.28
C ASN A 45 -2.71 -14.00 1.59
N LEU A 46 -1.79 -13.62 2.47
CA LEU A 46 -1.59 -14.26 3.78
C LEU A 46 -1.94 -13.29 4.91
N TYR A 47 -2.74 -13.77 5.85
CA TYR A 47 -3.11 -13.05 7.07
C TYR A 47 -2.54 -13.78 8.27
N THR A 48 -1.58 -13.15 8.94
CA THR A 48 -0.82 -13.79 10.01
C THR A 48 -1.16 -13.19 11.38
N CYS A 49 -1.24 -14.02 12.42
CA CYS A 49 -1.48 -13.58 13.80
C CYS A 49 -0.39 -14.12 14.73
N ALA A 50 0.39 -13.23 15.35
CA ALA A 50 1.42 -13.61 16.32
C ALA A 50 0.86 -13.63 17.75
N ALA A 51 0.43 -14.81 18.21
CA ALA A 51 -0.03 -15.03 19.57
C ALA A 51 1.15 -15.09 20.56
N MET A 52 1.37 -14.01 21.29
CA MET A 52 2.45 -13.88 22.29
C MET A 52 1.95 -13.00 23.45
N GLY A 53 2.57 -13.09 24.62
CA GLY A 53 2.25 -12.20 25.75
C GLY A 53 2.56 -10.72 25.44
N PRO A 54 1.97 -9.77 26.20
CA PRO A 54 2.40 -8.37 26.16
C PRO A 54 3.88 -8.23 26.55
N GLY A 55 4.55 -7.18 26.09
CA GLY A 55 5.97 -6.91 26.43
C GLY A 55 7.02 -7.67 25.60
N ASN A 56 6.63 -8.58 24.72
CA ASN A 56 7.56 -9.39 23.91
C ASN A 56 8.12 -8.70 22.65
N ARG A 57 8.33 -7.37 22.69
CA ARG A 57 8.92 -6.56 21.61
C ARG A 57 8.28 -6.75 20.21
N LYS A 58 7.04 -7.24 20.14
CA LYS A 58 6.34 -7.52 18.87
C LYS A 58 6.26 -6.33 17.94
N THR A 59 5.99 -5.15 18.51
CA THR A 59 5.94 -3.89 17.76
C THR A 59 7.30 -3.51 17.18
N ALA A 60 8.40 -3.79 17.89
CA ALA A 60 9.74 -3.52 17.38
C ALA A 60 10.05 -4.42 16.17
N VAL A 61 9.76 -5.72 16.28
CA VAL A 61 9.92 -6.67 15.15
C VAL A 61 9.04 -6.25 13.96
N TYR A 62 7.78 -5.92 14.21
CA TYR A 62 6.86 -5.43 13.19
C TYR A 62 7.42 -4.21 12.46
N ASN A 63 7.87 -3.19 13.20
CA ASN A 63 8.43 -1.98 12.62
C ASN A 63 9.67 -2.27 11.76
N HIS A 64 10.57 -3.15 12.23
CA HIS A 64 11.76 -3.54 11.46
C HIS A 64 11.41 -4.25 10.15
N VAL A 65 10.45 -5.19 10.20
CA VAL A 65 10.07 -5.98 9.02
C VAL A 65 9.26 -5.16 8.01
N VAL A 66 8.45 -4.21 8.48
CA VAL A 66 7.59 -3.38 7.63
C VAL A 66 8.29 -2.12 7.10
N ALA A 67 9.37 -1.66 7.75
CA ALA A 67 10.15 -0.50 7.32
C ALA A 67 10.48 -0.44 5.82
N PRO A 68 11.04 -1.49 5.18
CA PRO A 68 11.38 -1.44 3.75
C PRO A 68 10.17 -1.23 2.84
N LEU A 69 9.00 -1.78 3.21
CA LEU A 69 7.76 -1.59 2.46
C LEU A 69 7.30 -0.13 2.54
N LEU A 70 7.32 0.46 3.74
CA LEU A 70 6.92 1.86 3.93
C LEU A 70 7.89 2.84 3.27
N GLU A 71 9.18 2.52 3.25
CA GLU A 71 10.19 3.30 2.52
C GLU A 71 9.90 3.30 1.02
N PHE A 72 9.65 2.13 0.45
CA PHE A 72 9.26 2.00 -0.96
C PHE A 72 7.99 2.81 -1.27
N GLU A 73 6.94 2.71 -0.45
CA GLU A 73 5.71 3.47 -0.64
C GLU A 73 5.96 4.99 -0.61
N ARG A 74 6.77 5.46 0.35
CA ARG A 74 7.12 6.89 0.46
C ARG A 74 7.84 7.37 -0.79
N ASP A 75 8.76 6.59 -1.32
CA ASP A 75 9.52 6.98 -2.51
C ASP A 75 8.68 6.92 -3.78
N ALA A 76 7.80 5.92 -3.92
CA ALA A 76 6.81 5.87 -4.99
C ALA A 76 5.89 7.10 -4.97
N ILE A 77 5.41 7.51 -3.80
CA ILE A 77 4.59 8.73 -3.64
C ILE A 77 5.38 9.96 -4.11
N LYS A 78 6.64 10.12 -3.67
CA LYS A 78 7.47 11.26 -4.07
C LYS A 78 7.66 11.34 -5.58
N GLN A 79 7.81 10.19 -6.26
CA GLN A 79 7.97 10.12 -7.71
C GLN A 79 6.70 10.53 -8.46
N ILE A 80 5.51 10.16 -7.95
CA ILE A 80 4.22 10.43 -8.59
C ILE A 80 3.71 11.85 -8.27
N GLU A 81 4.15 12.45 -7.16
CA GLU A 81 3.70 13.76 -6.68
C GLU A 81 3.75 14.90 -7.73
N PRO A 82 4.80 15.03 -8.57
CA PRO A 82 4.84 16.07 -9.60
C PRO A 82 3.74 15.92 -10.64
N GLU A 83 3.51 14.70 -11.11
CA GLU A 83 2.46 14.40 -12.08
C GLU A 83 1.08 14.63 -11.45
N ARG A 84 0.88 14.20 -10.21
CA ARG A 84 -0.35 14.43 -9.45
C ARG A 84 -0.68 15.92 -9.37
N LYS A 85 0.30 16.77 -9.05
CA LYS A 85 0.13 18.24 -8.98
C LYS A 85 -0.20 18.84 -10.34
N ARG A 86 0.44 18.37 -11.42
CA ARG A 86 0.13 18.81 -12.79
C ARG A 86 -1.31 18.48 -13.16
N LEU A 87 -1.71 17.22 -13.03
CA LEU A 87 -3.06 16.76 -13.34
C LEU A 87 -4.12 17.49 -12.48
N GLN A 88 -3.82 17.78 -11.21
CA GLN A 88 -4.72 18.55 -10.34
C GLN A 88 -4.90 19.99 -10.83
N SER A 89 -3.84 20.65 -11.31
CA SER A 89 -3.90 22.00 -11.90
C SER A 89 -4.70 22.02 -13.20
N GLU A 90 -4.45 21.06 -14.09
CA GLU A 90 -5.19 20.88 -15.35
C GLU A 90 -6.67 20.65 -15.07
N ARG A 91 -6.99 19.74 -14.14
CA ARG A 91 -8.36 19.48 -13.69
C ARG A 91 -9.04 20.75 -13.17
N ARG A 92 -8.37 21.53 -12.33
CA ARG A 92 -8.92 22.79 -11.79
C ARG A 92 -9.23 23.80 -12.90
N THR A 93 -8.38 23.88 -13.90
CA THR A 93 -8.58 24.75 -15.08
C THR A 93 -9.77 24.29 -15.92
N MET A 94 -9.88 22.99 -16.17
CA MET A 94 -10.99 22.41 -16.93
C MET A 94 -12.32 22.57 -16.20
N GLU A 95 -12.36 22.35 -14.88
CA GLU A 95 -13.55 22.57 -14.05
C GLU A 95 -13.98 24.05 -14.06
N ALA A 96 -13.03 24.99 -14.02
CA ALA A 96 -13.33 26.42 -14.11
C ALA A 96 -13.96 26.78 -15.48
N ARG A 97 -13.44 26.22 -16.57
CA ARG A 97 -14.01 26.40 -17.93
C ARG A 97 -15.42 25.82 -18.02
N TYR A 98 -15.64 24.61 -17.50
CA TYR A 98 -16.96 23.97 -17.46
C TYR A 98 -17.97 24.79 -16.65
N ARG A 99 -17.57 25.28 -15.46
CA ARG A 99 -18.41 26.17 -14.64
C ARG A 99 -18.76 27.48 -15.34
N GLY A 100 -17.81 28.04 -16.10
CA GLY A 100 -18.05 29.23 -16.92
C GLY A 100 -19.07 28.97 -18.04
N ALA A 101 -18.94 27.85 -18.75
CA ALA A 101 -19.83 27.46 -19.84
C ALA A 101 -21.26 27.18 -19.34
N THR A 102 -21.40 26.48 -18.22
CA THR A 102 -22.71 26.21 -17.59
C THR A 102 -23.41 27.47 -17.09
N LYS A 103 -22.67 28.42 -16.47
CA LYS A 103 -23.24 29.73 -16.09
C LYS A 103 -23.73 30.53 -17.30
N LYS A 104 -22.93 30.62 -18.37
CA LYS A 104 -23.35 31.31 -19.61
C LYS A 104 -24.59 30.67 -20.24
N ASN A 105 -24.65 29.34 -20.27
CA ASN A 105 -25.78 28.60 -20.82
C ASN A 105 -27.07 28.77 -20.00
N CYS A 106 -26.96 28.93 -18.67
CA CYS A 106 -28.11 29.22 -17.79
C CYS A 106 -28.65 30.64 -17.97
N VAL A 107 -27.79 31.62 -18.25
CA VAL A 107 -28.19 33.01 -18.53
C VAL A 107 -28.92 33.11 -19.88
N ILE A 108 -28.41 32.44 -20.91
CA ILE A 108 -29.01 32.46 -22.26
C ILE A 108 -30.40 31.80 -22.27
N ARG A 109 -30.62 30.72 -21.50
CA ARG A 109 -31.93 30.04 -21.41
C ARG A 109 -33.00 30.76 -20.57
N ARG A 110 -32.64 31.83 -19.85
CA ARG A 110 -33.58 32.63 -19.03
C ARG A 110 -33.99 33.95 -19.70
N SER A 111 -33.51 34.21 -20.93
CA SER A 111 -33.89 35.35 -21.78
C SER A 111 -34.93 34.89 -22.79
#